data_AF-A0A831LJM3-F1
#
_entry.id   AF-A0A831LJM3-F1
#
_cell.length_a   1.000
_cell.length_b   1.000
_cell.length_c   1.000
_cell.angle_alpha   90.00
_cell.angle_beta   90.00
_cell.angle_gamma   90.00
#
_symmetry.space_group_name_H-M   'P 1'
#
loop_
_entity.id
_entity.type
_entity.pdbx_description
1 polymer ?
#
loop_
_entity_poly.entity_id
_entity_poly.type
_entity_poly.pdbx_seq_one_letter_code
_entity_poly.pdbx_strand_id
1 'polypeptide(L)' 'MTSMINKYNDNNAADFSQILDLISEQKFGKAINELKKIIEADKENLKARTLLEHLEKIVEYQNMDLFSSTNLNMDP' A
#
# COMPACT_ATOMS: atom_id res chain seq x y z
N MET A 1 6.19 29.88 -27.39
CA MET A 1 5.19 28.81 -27.53
C MET A 1 5.58 27.66 -26.62
N THR A 2 4.59 26.93 -26.11
CA THR A 2 4.71 25.65 -25.38
C THR A 2 5.14 25.81 -23.92
N SER A 3 4.39 25.41 -22.89
CA SER A 3 3.38 24.35 -22.80
C SER A 3 2.29 24.76 -21.81
N MET A 4 1.04 24.80 -22.28
CA MET A 4 -0.11 24.66 -21.39
C MET A 4 -0.12 23.20 -20.93
N ILE A 5 0.48 22.91 -19.78
CA ILE A 5 0.19 21.66 -19.08
C ILE A 5 -1.21 21.85 -18.53
N ASN A 6 -2.17 21.47 -19.37
CA ASN A 6 -3.54 21.24 -19.02
C ASN A 6 -3.51 20.28 -17.83
N LYS A 7 -3.68 20.82 -16.61
CA LYS A 7 -3.90 20.01 -15.42
C LYS A 7 -5.19 19.26 -15.70
N TYR A 8 -5.05 18.04 -16.21
CA TYR A 8 -6.14 17.09 -16.33
C TYR A 8 -6.73 16.98 -14.93
N ASN A 9 -7.86 17.64 -14.81
CA ASN A 9 -8.78 17.63 -13.70
C ASN A 9 -9.47 16.25 -13.70
N ASP A 10 -8.68 15.19 -13.55
CA ASP A 10 -9.17 13.85 -13.22
C ASP A 10 -9.48 13.86 -11.72
N ASN A 11 -10.62 14.47 -11.36
CA ASN A 11 -11.14 14.49 -9.99
C ASN A 11 -11.56 13.11 -9.46
N ASN A 12 -11.19 12.02 -10.15
CA ASN A 12 -11.38 10.63 -9.74
C ASN A 12 -10.10 9.77 -9.87
N ALA A 13 -8.97 10.33 -10.33
CA ALA A 13 -7.70 9.62 -10.23
C ALA A 13 -7.25 9.71 -8.77
N ALA A 14 -7.55 8.67 -7.98
CA ALA A 14 -7.07 8.55 -6.62
C ALA A 14 -5.57 8.86 -6.58
N ASP A 15 -5.18 9.91 -5.86
CA ASP A 15 -3.78 10.32 -5.72
C ASP A 15 -3.10 9.35 -4.74
N PHE A 16 -2.23 8.49 -5.27
CA PHE A 16 -1.50 7.49 -4.49
C PHE A 16 -0.24 8.06 -3.84
N SER A 17 0.10 9.34 -4.03
CA SER A 17 1.37 9.91 -3.52
C SER A 17 1.53 9.69 -2.02
N GLN A 18 0.49 9.98 -1.24
CA GLN A 18 0.51 9.75 0.21
C GLN A 18 0.66 8.27 0.57
N ILE A 19 0.09 7.35 -0.22
CA ILE A 19 0.21 5.91 0.00
C ILE A 19 1.64 5.46 -0.27
N LEU A 20 2.27 5.96 -1.33
CA LEU A 20 3.66 5.65 -1.66
C LEU A 20 4.62 6.17 -0.59
N ASP A 21 4.39 7.36 -0.05
CA ASP A 21 5.17 7.90 1.07
C ASP A 21 5.07 6.98 2.30
N LEU A 22 3.85 6.56 2.67
CA LEU A 22 3.62 5.63 3.78
C LEU A 22 4.32 4.28 3.56
N ILE A 23 4.36 3.78 2.32
CA ILE A 23 5.07 2.55 1.96
C ILE A 23 6.58 2.74 2.13
N SER A 24 7.13 3.87 1.65
CA SER A 24 8.56 4.17 1.76
C SER A 24 9.02 4.29 3.23
N GLU A 25 8.14 4.78 4.09
CA GLU A 25 8.35 4.87 5.54
C GLU A 25 8.05 3.56 6.29
N GLN A 26 7.76 2.46 5.56
CA GLN A 26 7.37 1.16 6.11
C GLN A 26 6.13 1.20 7.01
N LYS A 27 5.28 2.22 6.87
CA LYS A 27 4.01 2.39 7.60
C LYS A 27 2.89 1.62 6.90
N PHE A 28 3.10 0.32 6.65
CA PHE A 28 2.20 -0.51 5.84
C PHE A 28 0.76 -0.54 6.36
N GLY A 29 0.56 -0.59 7.67
CA GLY A 29 -0.80 -0.54 8.25
C GLY A 29 -1.57 0.74 7.91
N LYS A 30 -0.89 1.89 7.85
CA LYS A 30 -1.53 3.15 7.44
C LYS A 30 -1.81 3.17 5.93
N ALA A 31 -0.86 2.70 5.12
CA ALA A 31 -1.05 2.59 3.67
C ALA A 31 -2.24 1.67 3.31
N ILE A 32 -2.37 0.53 3.99
CA ILE A 32 -3.51 -0.40 3.87
C ILE A 32 -4.83 0.30 4.21
N ASN A 33 -4.87 1.08 5.29
CA ASN A 33 -6.10 1.79 5.67
C ASN A 33 -6.52 2.84 4.63
N GLU A 34 -5.56 3.60 4.06
CA GLU A 34 -5.88 4.56 3.00
C GLU A 34 -6.36 3.86 1.71
N LEU A 35 -5.76 2.72 1.36
CA LEU A 35 -6.22 1.91 0.22
C LEU A 35 -7.65 1.39 0.41
N LYS A 36 -8.01 0.95 1.63
CA LYS A 36 -9.37 0.50 1.95
C LYS A 36 -10.39 1.62 1.76
N LYS A 37 -10.07 2.86 2.19
CA LYS A 37 -10.94 4.03 1.96
C LYS A 37 -11.14 4.32 0.48
N ILE A 38 -10.08 4.24 -0.34
CA ILE A 38 -10.18 4.42 -1.80
C ILE A 38 -11.10 3.36 -2.40
N ILE A 39 -10.96 2.10 -2.00
CA ILE A 39 -11.78 0.98 -2.50
C ILE A 39 -13.25 1.11 -2.04
N GLU A 40 -13.48 1.61 -0.82
CA GLU A 40 -14.84 1.88 -0.33
C GLU A 40 -15.53 2.97 -1.15
N ALA A 41 -14.79 4.02 -1.54
CA ALA A 41 -15.27 5.09 -2.40
C ALA A 41 -15.41 4.67 -3.88
N ASP A 42 -14.50 3.83 -4.37
CA ASP A 42 -14.44 3.30 -5.73
C ASP A 42 -14.06 1.82 -5.72
N LYS A 43 -15.09 0.97 -5.72
CA LYS A 43 -14.95 -0.50 -5.66
C LYS A 43 -14.29 -1.10 -6.91
N GLU A 44 -14.31 -0.36 -8.03
CA GLU A 44 -13.72 -0.79 -9.30
C GLU A 44 -12.27 -0.31 -9.45
N ASN A 45 -11.71 0.36 -8.44
CA ASN A 45 -10.32 0.79 -8.44
C ASN A 45 -9.34 -0.39 -8.38
N LEU A 46 -9.05 -0.97 -9.55
CA LEU A 46 -8.17 -2.12 -9.69
C LEU A 46 -6.77 -1.83 -9.14
N LYS A 47 -6.26 -0.61 -9.32
CA LYS A 47 -4.94 -0.21 -8.80
C LYS A 47 -4.90 -0.28 -7.28
N ALA A 48 -5.91 0.26 -6.59
CA ALA A 48 -5.98 0.22 -5.14
C ALA A 48 -6.09 -1.21 -4.62
N ARG A 49 -6.92 -2.05 -5.26
CA ARG A 49 -7.09 -3.46 -4.89
C ARG A 49 -5.79 -4.26 -5.05
N THR A 50 -5.12 -4.12 -6.19
CA THR A 50 -3.84 -4.81 -6.44
C THR A 50 -2.77 -4.37 -5.45
N LEU A 51 -2.68 -3.07 -5.14
CA LEU A 51 -1.69 -2.58 -4.18
C LEU A 51 -2.01 -3.06 -2.76
N LEU A 52 -3.29 -3.10 -2.37
CA LEU A 52 -3.72 -3.64 -1.08
C LEU A 52 -3.29 -5.10 -0.91
N GLU A 53 -3.56 -5.96 -1.90
CA GLU A 53 -3.17 -7.37 -1.87
C GLU A 53 -1.65 -7.57 -1.72
N HIS A 54 -0.84 -6.70 -2.34
CA HIS A 54 0.61 -6.77 -2.20
C HIS A 54 1.07 -6.37 -0.80
N LEU A 55 0.50 -5.30 -0.24
CA LEU A 55 0.87 -4.84 1.11
C LEU A 55 0.44 -5.83 2.19
N GLU A 56 -0.73 -6.45 2.06
CA GLU A 56 -1.19 -7.47 3.01
C GLU A 56 -0.25 -8.68 3.02
N LYS A 57 0.24 -9.13 1.87
CA LYS A 57 1.27 -10.20 1.78
C LYS A 57 2.59 -9.79 2.42
N ILE A 58 3.06 -8.56 2.21
CA ILE A 58 4.31 -8.07 2.83
C ILE A 58 4.18 -8.13 4.36
N VAL A 59 3.07 -7.63 4.90
CA VAL A 59 2.82 -7.64 6.34
C VAL A 59 2.71 -9.07 6.88
N GLU A 60 2.04 -9.97 6.15
CA GLU A 60 1.98 -11.40 6.50
C GLU A 60 3.37 -12.02 6.60
N TYR A 61 4.24 -11.82 5.60
CA TYR A 61 5.61 -12.33 5.63
C TYR A 61 6.44 -11.72 6.75
N GLN A 62 6.33 -10.41 7.01
CA GLN A 62 7.02 -9.77 8.14
C GLN A 62 6.62 -10.38 9.48
N ASN A 63 5.33 -10.70 9.65
CA ASN A 63 4.85 -11.35 10.86
C ASN A 63 5.39 -12.79 10.95
N MET A 64 5.37 -13.55 9.86
CA MET A 64 5.91 -14.92 9.83
C MET A 64 7.41 -14.96 10.16
N ASP A 65 8.20 -14.03 9.61
CA ASP A 65 9.64 -13.91 9.90
C ASP A 65 9.90 -13.56 11.36
N LEU A 66 9.04 -12.73 11.97
CA LEU A 66 9.12 -12.42 13.39
C LEU A 66 8.91 -13.69 14.24
N PHE A 67 7.92 -14.51 13.91
CA PHE A 67 7.61 -15.73 14.67
C PHE A 67 8.56 -16.90 14.38
N SER A 68 9.18 -16.95 13.20
CA SER A 68 10.15 -18.00 12.84
C SER A 68 11.48 -17.83 13.60
N SER A 69 11.85 -16.61 13.95
CA SER A 69 13.08 -16.31 14.72
C SER A 69 13.05 -16.80 16.17
N THR A 70 11.88 -17.15 16.71
CA THR A 70 11.71 -17.58 18.12
C THR A 70 12.02 -19.05 18.40
N ASN A 71 12.19 -19.90 17.37
CA ASN A 71 12.28 -21.36 17.55
C ASN A 71 13.63 -22.01 17.18
N LEU A 72 14.70 -21.22 16.94
CA LEU A 72 16.04 -21.77 16.59
C LEU A 72 17.04 -21.83 17.76
N ASN A 73 16.62 -21.51 18.99
CA ASN A 73 17.44 -21.66 20.20
C ASN A 73 17.03 -22.88 21.05
N MET A 74 16.62 -23.99 20.43
CA MET A 74 16.79 -25.30 21.06
C MET A 74 18.14 -25.85 20.56
N ASP A 75 19.19 -25.48 21.28
CA ASP A 75 20.56 -26.02 21.19
C ASP A 75 20.55 -27.56 21.39
N PRO A 76 21.62 -28.28 21.01
CA PRO A 76 21.69 -29.45 20.11
C PRO A 76 21.27 -30.82 20.67
#